data_AF-L0IE49-F1
#
_entry.id   AF-L0IE49-F1
#
_cell.length_a   1.000
_cell.length_b   1.000
_cell.length_c   1.000
_cell.angle_alpha   90.00
_cell.angle_beta   90.00
_cell.angle_gamma   90.00
#
_symmetry.space_group_name_H-M   'P 1'
#
loop_
_entity.id
_entity.type
_entity.pdbx_description
1 polymer ?
#
loop_
_entity_poly.entity_id
_entity_poly.type
_entity_poly.pdbx_seq_one_letter_code
_entity_poly.pdbx_strand_id
1 'polypeptide(L)' 'MDVYDVSLIPLIIGLVEVVKQIGLPKKYSALVSLVFGIALGILYIAPGDTLKGILLGTAMGLGASGLYSTTKNTVEAIKK' A
#
# COMPACT_ATOMS: atom_id res chain seq x y z
N MET A 1 10.32 2.58 -19.13
CA MET A 1 10.09 2.42 -17.68
C MET A 1 9.79 3.81 -17.16
N ASP A 2 8.52 4.19 -17.18
CA ASP A 2 8.09 5.48 -16.67
C ASP A 2 8.20 5.50 -15.14
N VAL A 3 8.59 6.65 -14.60
CA VAL A 3 8.96 6.90 -13.19
C VAL A 3 7.86 6.52 -12.18
N TYR A 4 6.65 6.24 -12.65
CA TYR A 4 5.49 5.83 -11.86
C TYR A 4 5.63 4.45 -11.20
N ASP A 5 6.39 3.52 -11.79
CA ASP A 5 6.43 2.12 -11.33
C ASP A 5 7.10 1.95 -9.94
N VAL A 6 8.11 2.79 -9.64
CA VAL A 6 8.94 2.67 -8.43
C VAL A 6 8.31 3.39 -7.21
N SER A 7 7.42 4.36 -7.45
CA SER A 7 6.90 5.24 -6.38
C SER A 7 5.53 4.82 -5.82
N LEU A 8 4.90 3.78 -6.37
CA LEU A 8 3.56 3.34 -5.99
C LEU A 8 3.50 2.78 -4.56
N ILE A 9 4.49 1.99 -4.14
CA ILE A 9 4.52 1.41 -2.78
C ILE A 9 4.65 2.51 -1.71
N PRO A 10 5.63 3.43 -1.79
CA PRO A 10 5.70 4.59 -0.87
C PRO A 10 4.41 5.43 -0.87
N LEU A 11 3.79 5.62 -2.03
CA LEU A 11 2.52 6.34 -2.14
C LEU A 11 1.39 5.63 -1.37
N ILE A 12 1.26 4.30 -1.53
CA ILE A 12 0.26 3.51 -0.77
C ILE A 12 0.53 3.63 0.73
N ILE A 13 1.78 3.54 1.17
CA ILE A 13 2.15 3.71 2.59
C ILE A 13 1.73 5.10 3.10
N GLY A 14 2.02 6.15 2.34
CA GLY A 14 1.63 7.52 2.68
C GLY A 14 0.11 7.69 2.81
N LEU A 15 -0.66 7.16 1.85
CA LEU A 15 -2.12 7.19 1.88
C LEU A 15 -2.69 6.45 3.10
N VAL A 16 -2.15 5.28 3.41
CA VAL A 16 -2.55 4.51 4.60
C VAL A 16 -2.25 5.28 5.88
N GLU A 17 -1.12 6.00 5.94
CA GLU A 17 -0.77 6.82 7.10
C GLU A 17 -1.73 8.00 7.29
N VAL A 18 -2.13 8.66 6.20
CA VAL A 18 -3.17 9.72 6.22
C VAL A 18 -4.49 9.16 6.75
N VAL A 19 -4.92 7.99 6.27
CA VAL A 19 -6.16 7.34 6.73
C VAL A 19 -6.08 6.95 8.22
N LYS A 20 -4.91 6.61 8.72
CA LYS A 20 -4.71 6.34 10.15
C LYS A 20 -4.78 7.61 10.99
N GLN A 21 -4.25 8.72 10.47
CA GLN A 21 -4.30 10.02 11.15
C GLN A 21 -5.72 10.54 11.35
N ILE A 22 -6.66 10.21 10.45
CA ILE A 22 -8.08 10.58 10.60
C ILE A 22 -8.87 9.66 11.57
N GLY A 23 -8.20 8.73 12.27
CA GLY A 23 -8.80 7.93 13.34
C GLY A 23 -8.99 6.45 13.02
N LEU A 24 -8.50 5.95 11.88
CA LEU A 24 -8.62 4.53 11.57
C LEU A 24 -7.74 3.67 12.50
N PRO A 25 -8.28 2.62 13.14
CA PRO A 25 -7.49 1.70 13.93
C PRO A 25 -6.38 1.01 13.12
N LYS A 26 -5.17 0.94 13.68
CA LYS A 26 -3.97 0.36 13.03
C LYS A 26 -4.17 -1.06 12.50
N LYS A 27 -5.08 -1.84 13.10
CA LYS A 27 -5.41 -3.21 12.64
C LYS A 27 -6.00 -3.26 11.22
N TYR A 28 -6.56 -2.15 10.73
CA TYR A 28 -7.14 -2.07 9.38
C TYR A 28 -6.17 -1.52 8.33
N SER A 29 -4.92 -1.20 8.70
CA SER A 29 -3.94 -0.62 7.76
C SER A 29 -3.74 -1.49 6.52
N ALA A 30 -3.62 -2.81 6.70
CA ALA A 30 -3.45 -3.75 5.59
C ALA A 30 -4.65 -3.79 4.64
N LEU A 31 -5.87 -3.70 5.17
CA LEU A 31 -7.09 -3.64 4.36
C LEU A 31 -7.13 -2.36 3.52
N VAL A 32 -6.73 -1.23 4.11
CA VAL A 32 -6.64 0.06 3.41
C VAL A 32 -5.57 0.02 2.34
N SER A 33 -4.40 -0.56 2.64
CA SER A 33 -3.34 -0.75 1.64
C SER A 33 -3.81 -1.61 0.47
N LEU A 34 -4.58 -2.67 0.74
CA LEU A 34 -5.16 -3.53 -0.29
C LEU A 34 -6.14 -2.78 -1.19
N VAL A 35 -7.06 -2.00 -0.60
CA VAL A 35 -8.04 -1.20 -1.35
C VAL A 35 -7.34 -0.18 -2.24
N PHE A 36 -6.35 0.55 -1.72
CA PHE A 36 -5.58 1.49 -2.52
C PHE A 36 -4.75 0.79 -3.59
N GLY A 37 -4.12 -0.34 -3.26
CA GLY A 37 -3.36 -1.15 -4.20
C GLY A 37 -4.21 -1.59 -5.39
N ILE A 38 -5.38 -2.18 -5.13
CA ILE A 38 -6.32 -2.61 -6.19
C ILE A 38 -6.81 -1.42 -7.00
N ALA A 39 -7.20 -0.31 -6.35
CA ALA A 39 -7.68 0.89 -7.04
C ALA A 39 -6.62 1.45 -8.00
N LEU A 40 -5.37 1.59 -7.53
CA LEU A 40 -4.24 2.04 -8.36
C LEU A 40 -3.90 1.00 -9.45
N GLY A 41 -4.02 -0.28 -9.12
CA GLY A 41 -3.81 -1.39 -10.05
C GLY A 41 -4.72 -1.32 -11.27
N ILE A 42 -6.02 -1.13 -11.04
CA ILE A 42 -7.03 -1.07 -12.11
C ILE A 42 -6.97 0.27 -12.86
N LEU A 43 -6.81 1.38 -12.15
CA LEU A 43 -6.92 2.71 -12.74
C LEU A 43 -5.64 3.20 -13.42
N TYR A 44 -4.46 2.77 -12.93
CA TYR A 44 -3.17 3.30 -13.37
C TYR A 44 -2.20 2.24 -13.90
N ILE A 45 -2.12 1.05 -13.29
CA ILE A 45 -1.10 0.05 -13.66
C ILE A 45 -1.48 -0.72 -14.92
N ALA A 46 -2.71 -1.22 -14.98
CA ALA A 46 -3.20 -1.99 -16.12
C ALA A 46 -4.57 -1.49 -16.58
N PRO A 47 -4.68 -0.24 -17.05
CA PRO A 47 -5.94 0.28 -17.55
C PRO A 47 -6.43 -0.56 -18.74
N GLY A 48 -7.67 -1.03 -18.67
CA GLY A 48 -8.27 -1.91 -19.68
C GLY A 48 -8.05 -3.41 -19.46
N ASP A 49 -7.16 -3.81 -18.54
CA ASP A 49 -7.00 -5.20 -18.10
C ASP A 49 -7.23 -5.30 -16.58
N THR A 50 -8.50 -5.42 -16.22
CA THR A 50 -8.96 -5.45 -14.83
C THR A 50 -8.32 -6.58 -14.03
N LEU A 51 -8.11 -7.75 -14.64
CA LEU A 51 -7.60 -8.93 -13.95
C LEU A 51 -6.11 -8.72 -13.61
N LYS A 52 -5.32 -8.23 -14.57
CA LYS A 52 -3.93 -7.84 -14.35
C LYS A 52 -3.82 -6.69 -13.33
N GLY A 53 -4.71 -5.71 -13.40
CA GLY A 53 -4.76 -4.58 -12.47
C GLY A 53 -5.01 -5.01 -11.03
N ILE A 54 -5.98 -5.89 -10.79
CA ILE A 54 -6.26 -6.46 -9.47
C ILE A 54 -5.03 -7.23 -8.95
N LEU A 55 -4.41 -8.04 -9.81
CA LEU A 55 -3.30 -8.91 -9.41
C LEU A 55 -2.06 -8.09 -9.00
N LEU A 56 -1.64 -7.15 -9.85
CA LEU A 56 -0.50 -6.27 -9.59
C LEU A 56 -0.79 -5.28 -8.44
N GLY A 57 -2.00 -4.73 -8.41
CA GLY A 57 -2.46 -3.83 -7.36
C GLY A 57 -2.50 -4.49 -5.99
N THR A 58 -3.00 -5.72 -5.91
CA THR A 58 -3.00 -6.52 -4.67
C THR A 58 -1.57 -6.80 -4.20
N ALA A 59 -0.68 -7.19 -5.11
CA ALA A 59 0.72 -7.44 -4.79
C ALA A 59 1.40 -6.19 -4.21
N MET A 60 1.21 -5.02 -4.84
CA MET A 60 1.76 -3.75 -4.35
C MET A 60 1.12 -3.32 -3.02
N GLY A 61 -0.20 -3.42 -2.87
CA GLY A 61 -0.92 -3.05 -1.65
C GLY A 61 -0.54 -3.90 -0.44
N LEU A 62 -0.46 -5.22 -0.62
CA LEU A 62 -0.01 -6.13 0.43
C LEU A 62 1.48 -5.93 0.73
N GLY A 63 2.32 -5.73 -0.30
CA GLY A 63 3.74 -5.38 -0.14
C GLY A 63 3.96 -4.11 0.68
N ALA A 64 3.18 -3.06 0.41
CA ALA A 64 3.18 -1.81 1.18
C ALA A 64 2.82 -2.04 2.65
N SER A 65 1.80 -2.86 2.93
CA SER A 65 1.40 -3.19 4.30
C SER A 65 2.49 -3.96 5.07
N GLY A 66 3.18 -4.89 4.39
CA GLY A 66 4.31 -5.63 4.94
C GLY A 66 5.49 -4.72 5.25
N LEU A 67 5.85 -3.83 4.31
CA LEU A 67 6.91 -2.85 4.50
C LEU A 67 6.61 -1.92 5.69
N TYR A 68 5.38 -1.41 5.77
CA TYR A 68 4.93 -0.59 6.91
C TYR A 68 5.06 -1.33 8.24
N SER A 69 4.53 -2.55 8.32
CA SER A 69 4.55 -3.36 9.55
C SER A 69 5.98 -3.67 10.00
N THR A 70 6.85 -4.09 9.08
CA THR A 70 8.26 -4.36 9.36
C THR A 70 8.96 -3.12 9.88
N THR A 71 8.82 -1.98 9.20
CA THR A 71 9.45 -0.71 9.61
C THR A 71 8.98 -0.30 11.01
N LYS A 72 7.67 -0.40 11.27
CA LYS A 72 7.09 -0.10 12.59
C LYS A 72 7.66 -1.01 13.68
N ASN A 73 7.68 -2.32 13.44
CA ASN A 73 8.15 -3.30 14.41
C ASN A 73 9.64 -3.15 14.71
N THR A 74 10.46 -2.86 13.70
CA THR A 74 11.90 -2.57 13.87
C THR A 74 12.12 -1.32 14.73
N VAL A 75 11.38 -0.23 14.46
CA VAL A 75 11.47 1.00 15.27
C VAL A 75 11.04 0.76 16.72
N GLU A 76 9.98 -0.02 16.95
CA GLU A 76 9.53 -0.39 18.29
C GLU A 76 10.55 -1.26 19.02
N ALA A 77 11.22 -2.18 18.32
CA ALA A 77 12.27 -3.04 18.88
C ALA A 77 13.53 -2.27 19.29
N ILE A 78 13.94 -1.24 18.52
CA ILE A 78 15.12 -0.41 18.83
C ILE A 78 14.86 0.55 19.99
N LYS A 79 13.60 1.00 20.17
CA LYS A 79 13.21 1.92 21.26
C LYS A 79 13.07 1.24 22.63
N LYS A 80 13.18 -0.09 22.68
CA LYS A 80 13.05 -0.91 23.88
C LYS A 80 14.42 -1.22 24.45
#